data_AF-A0A929MX09-F1
#
_entry.id   AF-A0A929MX09-F1
#
_cell.length_a   1.000
_cell.length_b   1.000
_cell.length_c   1.000
_cell.angle_alpha   90.00
_cell.angle_beta   90.00
_cell.angle_gamma   90.00
#
_symmetry.space_group_name_H-M   'P 1'
#
loop_
_entity.id
_entity.type
_entity.pdbx_description
1 polymer ?
#
loop_
_entity_poly.entity_id
_entity_poly.type
_entity_poly.pdbx_seq_one_letter_code
_entity_poly.pdbx_strand_id
1 'polypeptide(L)' 'MSFEKRVRIALVKKGKSAAWLARQMGVSRVYVGDLLKGRRQTPERINQIEEILKDVLEDE' A
#
# COMPACT_ATOMS: atom_id res chain seq x y z
N MET A 1 -9.77 11.05 -2.32
CA MET A 1 -8.47 10.87 -1.65
C MET A 1 -7.50 10.20 -2.62
N SER A 2 -6.22 10.59 -2.66
CA SER A 2 -5.21 9.90 -3.48
C SER A 2 -4.91 8.49 -2.94
N PHE A 3 -4.55 7.55 -3.82
CA PHE A 3 -4.20 6.17 -3.45
C PHE A 3 -3.11 6.10 -2.36
N GLU A 4 -2.06 6.91 -2.49
CA GLU A 4 -1.02 7.05 -1.44
C GLU A 4 -1.62 7.34 -0.06
N LYS A 5 -2.60 8.26 0.00
CA LYS A 5 -3.22 8.68 1.25
C LYS A 5 -4.08 7.57 1.85
N ARG A 6 -4.86 6.85 1.01
CA ARG A 6 -5.65 5.68 1.43
C ARG A 6 -4.73 4.60 2.04
N VAL A 7 -3.65 4.27 1.34
CA VAL A 7 -2.67 3.26 1.82
C VAL A 7 -2.00 3.69 3.12
N ARG A 8 -1.58 4.95 3.25
CA ARG A 8 -1.00 5.46 4.50
C ARG A 8 -1.99 5.38 5.66
N ILE A 9 -3.24 5.75 5.45
CA ILE A 9 -4.28 5.66 6.48
C ILE A 9 -4.49 4.21 6.90
N ALA A 10 -4.59 3.28 5.94
CA ALA A 10 -4.76 1.86 6.23
C ALA A 10 -3.58 1.27 7.00
N LEU A 11 -2.35 1.67 6.65
CA LEU A 11 -1.15 1.27 7.39
C LEU A 11 -1.15 1.80 8.83
N VAL A 12 -1.54 3.06 9.04
CA VAL A 12 -1.65 3.66 10.37
C VAL A 12 -2.74 2.95 11.19
N LYS A 13 -3.91 2.66 10.59
CA LYS A 13 -4.98 1.89 11.23
C LYS A 13 -4.51 0.48 11.67
N LYS A 14 -3.68 -0.22 10.89
CA LYS A 14 -3.06 -1.51 11.29
C LYS A 14 -1.83 -1.37 12.22
N GLY A 15 -1.38 -0.16 12.54
CA GLY A 15 -0.11 0.05 13.27
C GLY A 15 1.11 -0.47 12.51
N LYS A 16 1.06 -0.49 11.17
CA LYS A 16 2.14 -0.94 10.29
C LYS A 16 2.82 0.23 9.59
N SER A 17 4.04 -0.01 9.10
CA SER A 17 4.82 0.98 8.37
C SER A 17 4.90 0.65 6.88
N ALA A 18 5.27 1.63 6.06
CA ALA A 18 5.55 1.40 4.64
C ALA A 18 6.67 0.36 4.40
N ALA A 19 7.59 0.21 5.36
CA ALA A 19 8.62 -0.84 5.30
C ALA A 19 8.02 -2.24 5.50
N TRP A 20 6.99 -2.37 6.34
CA TRP A 20 6.24 -3.62 6.50
C TRP A 20 5.49 -3.97 5.20
N LEU A 21 4.83 -3.00 4.58
CA LEU A 21 4.16 -3.20 3.28
C LEU A 21 5.15 -3.65 2.21
N ALA A 22 6.33 -3.01 2.13
CA ALA A 22 7.39 -3.39 1.21
C ALA A 22 7.83 -4.86 1.40
N ARG A 23 8.00 -5.30 2.65
CA ARG A 23 8.33 -6.69 2.99
C ARG A 23 7.23 -7.67 2.56
N GLN A 24 5.96 -7.33 2.80
CA GLN A 24 4.83 -8.18 2.38
C GLN A 24 4.75 -8.29 0.86
N MET A 25 5.06 -7.21 0.15
CA MET A 25 5.07 -7.20 -1.31
C MET A 25 6.32 -7.85 -1.93
N GLY A 26 7.35 -8.15 -1.13
CA GLY A 26 8.64 -8.65 -1.61
C GLY A 26 9.42 -7.61 -2.43
N VAL A 27 9.19 -6.31 -2.19
CA VAL A 27 9.80 -5.21 -2.95
C VAL A 27 10.59 -4.26 -2.04
N SER A 28 11.41 -3.39 -2.64
CA SER A 28 12.10 -2.34 -1.90
C SER A 28 11.15 -1.23 -1.44
N ARG A 29 11.46 -0.60 -0.30
CA ARG A 29 10.73 0.58 0.21
C ARG A 29 10.68 1.72 -0.83
N VAL A 30 11.73 1.86 -1.64
CA VAL A 30 11.79 2.86 -2.72
C VAL A 30 10.73 2.55 -3.79
N TYR A 31 10.58 1.28 -4.17
CA TYR A 31 9.59 0.82 -5.13
C TYR A 31 8.15 1.07 -4.64
N VAL A 32 7.86 0.81 -3.36
CA VAL A 32 6.56 1.17 -2.76
C VAL A 32 6.32 2.67 -2.86
N GLY A 33 7.33 3.50 -2.59
CA GLY A 33 7.22 4.95 -2.74
C GLY A 33 6.87 5.38 -4.17
N ASP A 34 7.53 4.82 -5.17
CA ASP A 34 7.22 5.09 -6.59
C ASP A 34 5.83 4.58 -7.00
N LEU A 35 5.42 3.42 -6.48
CA LEU A 35 4.10 2.82 -6.72
C LEU A 35 2.98 3.68 -6.11
N LEU A 36 3.14 4.13 -4.86
CA LEU A 36 2.17 5.00 -4.19
C LEU A 36 2.06 6.38 -4.85
N LYS A 37 3.17 6.92 -5.35
CA LYS A 37 3.23 8.19 -6.08
C LYS A 37 2.68 8.12 -7.51
N GLY A 38 2.24 6.95 -7.98
CA GLY A 38 1.68 6.80 -9.33
C GLY A 38 2.73 6.72 -10.44
N ARG A 39 4.03 6.66 -10.11
CA ARG A 39 5.11 6.58 -11.11
C ARG A 39 5.24 5.20 -11.73
N ARG A 40 4.80 4.15 -11.02
CA ARG A 40 4.83 2.74 -11.45
C ARG A 40 3.59 1.98 -10.99
N GLN A 41 2.41 2.50 -11.27
CA GLN A 41 1.14 1.82 -10.95
C GLN A 41 0.85 0.71 -11.96
N THR A 42 1.29 -0.50 -11.62
CA THR A 42 0.84 -1.71 -12.31
C THR A 42 -0.41 -2.23 -11.57
N PRO A 43 -1.49 -2.59 -12.28
CA PRO A 43 -2.72 -3.08 -11.66
C PRO A 43 -2.50 -4.28 -10.73
N GLU A 44 -1.57 -5.19 -11.07
CA GLU A 44 -1.19 -6.31 -10.21
C GLU A 44 -0.67 -5.86 -8.83
N ARG A 45 0.13 -4.79 -8.78
CA ARG A 45 0.71 -4.29 -7.53
C ARG A 45 -0.29 -3.49 -6.71
N ILE A 46 -1.23 -2.82 -7.36
CA ILE A 46 -2.36 -2.18 -6.69
C ILE A 46 -3.22 -3.25 -6.03
N ASN A 47 -3.63 -4.27 -6.78
CA ASN A 47 -4.41 -5.40 -6.24
C ASN A 47 -3.69 -6.06 -5.06
N GLN A 48 -2.37 -6.27 -5.17
CA GLN A 48 -1.60 -6.83 -4.05
C GLN A 48 -1.64 -5.96 -2.79
N ILE A 49 -1.56 -4.63 -2.93
CA ILE A 49 -1.69 -3.71 -1.78
C ILE A 49 -3.10 -3.77 -1.20
N GLU A 50 -4.12 -3.78 -2.07
CA GLU A 50 -5.51 -3.86 -1.65
C GLU A 50 -5.81 -5.17 -0.93
N GLU A 51 -5.25 -6.31 -1.36
CA GLU A 51 -5.37 -7.58 -0.65
C GLU A 51 -4.68 -7.56 0.73
N ILE A 52 -3.45 -7.03 0.82
CA ILE A 52 -2.72 -6.92 2.09
C ILE A 52 -3.45 -6.01 3.09
N LEU A 53 -4.13 -4.98 2.58
CA LEU A 53 -4.84 -3.97 3.37
C LEU A 53 -6.35 -4.18 3.38
N LYS A 54 -6.85 -5.32 2.88
CA LYS A 54 -8.27 -5.59 2.67
C LYS A 54 -9.08 -5.39 3.95
N ASP A 55 -8.60 -5.93 5.08
CA ASP A 55 -9.25 -5.81 6.40
C ASP A 55 -9.51 -4.37 6.88
N VAL A 56 -8.92 -3.36 6.24
CA VAL A 56 -8.93 -1.95 6.68
C VAL A 56 -9.56 -1.05 5.63
N LEU A 57 -9.59 -1.52 4.40
CA LEU A 57 -10.25 -0.88 3.27
C LEU A 57 -11.73 -1.29 3.18
N GLU A 58 -12.13 -2.40 3.81
CA GLU A 58 -13.54 -2.85 3.92
C GLU A 58 -14.33 -2.17 5.06
N ASP A 59 -13.69 -1.29 5.85
CA ASP A 59 -14.32 -0.52 6.93
C ASP A 59 -15.05 0.78 6.45
N GLU A 60 -15.39 0.88 5.15
CA GLU A 60 -16.23 1.95 4.57
C GLU A 60 -17.45 1.40 3.83
#